data_AF-A0A2V8WMY0-F1
#
_entry.id   AF-A0A2V8WMY0-F1
#
_cell.length_a   1.000
_cell.length_b   1.000
_cell.length_c   1.000
_cell.angle_alpha   90.00
_cell.angle_beta   90.00
_cell.angle_gamma   90.00
#
_symmetry.space_group_name_H-M   'P 1'
#
loop_
_entity.id
_entity.type
_entity.pdbx_description
1 polymer ?
#
loop_
_entity_poly.entity_id
_entity_poly.type
_entity_poly.pdbx_seq_one_letter_code
_entity_poly.pdbx_strand_id
1 'polypeptide(L)'
;GCPNSCGHHHIADIGFYGNARKIGEQQAPYYQLMLGGKVDANGVRFARQVMAVPARPIPAIIRELLAFYQQDRRPGEAFTAWVGRTPDKDISARLRPFADVTDASEEFFVDWGDTETYSLKLGRGECAA
;
A
#
# COMPACT_ATOMS: atom_id res chain seq x y z
N GLY A 1 1.00 -3.01 -11.07
CA GLY A 1 2.36 -2.41 -11.14
C GLY A 1 3.36 -3.25 -10.38
N CYS A 2 4.68 -3.04 -10.50
CA CYS A 2 5.71 -3.90 -9.89
C CYS A 2 6.72 -3.08 -9.06
N PRO A 3 7.64 -3.72 -8.30
CA PRO A 3 8.61 -3.02 -7.46
C PRO A 3 9.58 -2.09 -8.22
N ASN A 4 9.69 -2.20 -9.54
CA ASN A 4 10.63 -1.42 -10.39
C ASN A 4 10.38 0.09 -10.42
N SER A 5 9.28 0.57 -9.83
CA SER A 5 9.10 1.98 -9.47
C SER A 5 9.01 2.97 -10.63
N CYS A 6 8.55 2.53 -11.81
CA CYS A 6 8.20 3.43 -12.92
C CYS A 6 7.15 4.49 -12.52
N GLY A 7 6.32 4.21 -11.51
CA GLY A 7 5.35 5.14 -10.92
C GLY A 7 5.86 5.91 -9.70
N HIS A 8 7.17 5.87 -9.42
CA HIS A 8 7.85 6.62 -8.35
C HIS A 8 7.31 6.38 -6.92
N HIS A 9 6.81 5.17 -6.62
CA HIS A 9 6.25 4.83 -5.31
C HIS A 9 7.24 4.91 -4.15
N HIS A 10 8.55 4.83 -4.42
CA HIS A 10 9.58 5.00 -3.39
C HIS A 10 9.78 6.44 -2.92
N ILE A 11 9.28 7.44 -3.66
CA ILE A 11 9.43 8.86 -3.31
C ILE A 11 8.08 9.58 -3.18
N ALA A 12 6.97 8.84 -3.21
CA ALA A 12 5.63 9.35 -3.01
C ALA A 12 5.28 9.47 -1.52
N ASP A 13 4.42 10.44 -1.17
CA ASP A 13 3.84 10.56 0.16
C ASP A 13 3.09 9.28 0.57
N ILE A 14 2.26 8.79 -0.36
CA ILE A 14 1.53 7.52 -0.31
C ILE A 14 1.82 6.77 -1.61
N GLY A 15 2.60 5.71 -1.53
CA GLY A 15 2.98 4.87 -2.66
C GLY A 15 2.43 3.46 -2.54
N PHE A 16 2.20 2.83 -3.68
CA PHE A 16 1.85 1.41 -3.78
C PHE A 16 2.65 0.75 -4.89
N TYR A 17 3.08 -0.49 -4.66
CA TYR A 17 3.55 -1.35 -5.74
C TYR A 17 2.92 -2.74 -5.61
N GLY A 18 2.73 -3.42 -6.74
CA GLY A 18 2.00 -4.68 -6.78
C GLY A 18 2.76 -5.80 -6.09
N ASN A 19 1.97 -6.65 -5.46
CA ASN A 19 2.37 -7.81 -4.68
C ASN A 19 1.29 -8.89 -4.90
N ALA A 20 1.54 -10.12 -4.46
CA ALA A 20 0.55 -11.18 -4.49
C ALA A 20 0.61 -11.94 -3.17
N ARG A 21 -0.55 -12.40 -2.69
CA ARG A 21 -0.61 -13.32 -1.55
C ARG A 21 -1.49 -14.51 -1.86
N LYS A 22 -1.13 -15.65 -1.29
CA LYS A 22 -1.96 -16.86 -1.35
C LYS A 22 -2.98 -16.82 -0.21
N ILE A 23 -4.25 -16.97 -0.54
CA ILE A 23 -5.35 -17.13 0.42
C ILE A 23 -6.02 -18.47 0.08
N GLY A 24 -5.90 -19.44 0.98
CA GLY A 24 -6.25 -20.83 0.67
C GLY A 24 -5.38 -21.37 -0.47
N GLU A 25 -6.01 -21.81 -1.55
CA GLU A 25 -5.32 -22.31 -2.75
C GLU A 25 -5.15 -21.25 -3.85
N GLN A 26 -5.83 -20.11 -3.74
CA GLN A 26 -5.88 -19.08 -4.77
C GLN A 26 -4.89 -17.95 -4.48
N GLN A 27 -4.45 -17.27 -5.55
CA GLN A 27 -3.66 -16.04 -5.43
C GLN A 27 -4.58 -14.83 -5.49
N ALA A 28 -4.36 -13.89 -4.57
CA ALA A 28 -5.06 -12.62 -4.54
C ALA A 28 -4.09 -11.46 -4.86
N PRO A 29 -4.54 -10.44 -5.61
CA PRO A 29 -3.78 -9.22 -5.86
C PRO A 29 -3.63 -8.43 -4.56
N TYR A 30 -2.39 -8.12 -4.24
CA TYR A 30 -2.01 -7.30 -3.09
C TYR A 30 -1.17 -6.13 -3.57
N TYR A 31 -1.01 -5.14 -2.70
CA TYR A 31 -0.05 -4.06 -2.89
C TYR A 31 0.74 -3.86 -1.61
N GLN A 32 2.02 -3.54 -1.75
CA GLN A 32 2.79 -3.01 -0.63
C GLN A 32 2.52 -1.52 -0.49
N LEU A 33 2.00 -1.10 0.66
CA LEU A 33 1.86 0.30 1.04
C LEU A 33 3.23 0.86 1.45
N MET A 34 3.59 1.97 0.84
CA MET A 34 4.79 2.77 1.08
C MET A 34 4.38 4.15 1.60
N LEU A 35 4.96 4.63 2.70
CA LEU A 35 4.62 5.95 3.24
C LEU A 35 5.83 6.84 3.50
N GLY A 36 5.65 8.14 3.30
CA GLY A 36 6.58 9.18 3.74
C GLY A 36 7.75 9.44 2.80
N GLY A 37 7.62 9.08 1.53
CA GLY A 37 8.55 9.53 0.49
C GLY A 37 8.38 11.02 0.24
N LYS A 38 9.48 11.71 -0.11
CA LYS A 38 9.45 13.15 -0.40
C LYS A 38 10.62 13.53 -1.29
N VAL A 39 10.38 14.46 -2.22
CA VAL A 39 11.43 15.18 -2.95
C VAL A 39 11.22 16.68 -2.74
N ASP A 40 12.19 17.36 -2.15
CA ASP A 40 12.19 18.81 -2.00
C ASP A 40 13.59 19.42 -2.15
N ALA A 41 13.70 20.74 -1.99
CA ALA A 41 14.96 21.46 -2.12
C ALA A 41 16.03 21.04 -1.09
N ASN A 42 15.63 20.39 0.01
CA ASN A 42 16.52 19.90 1.06
C ASN A 42 16.92 18.43 0.84
N GLY A 43 16.42 17.77 -0.21
CA GLY A 43 16.84 16.44 -0.64
C GLY A 43 15.69 15.46 -0.86
N VAL A 44 16.05 14.17 -0.85
CA VAL A 44 15.14 13.05 -1.07
C VAL A 44 15.00 12.23 0.20
N ARG A 45 13.76 11.89 0.54
CA ARG A 45 13.40 10.89 1.53
C ARG A 45 12.72 9.73 0.84
N PHE A 46 13.21 8.52 1.08
CA PHE A 46 12.54 7.32 0.60
C PHE A 46 11.37 6.94 1.50
N ALA A 47 10.27 6.51 0.88
CA ALA A 47 9.11 5.97 1.54
C ALA A 47 9.45 4.63 2.22
N ARG A 48 8.82 4.38 3.36
CA ARG A 48 9.03 3.18 4.18
C ARG A 48 7.97 2.14 3.83
N GLN A 49 8.35 0.87 3.77
CA GLN A 49 7.41 -0.25 3.61
C GLN A 49 6.60 -0.43 4.91
N VAL A 50 5.31 -0.10 4.87
CA VAL A 50 4.46 -0.14 6.07
C VAL A 50 3.74 -1.47 6.21
N MET A 51 2.93 -1.85 5.21
CA MET A 51 2.20 -3.13 5.22
C MET A 51 1.74 -3.54 3.83
N ALA A 52 1.55 -4.84 3.62
CA ALA A 52 0.87 -5.34 2.43
C ALA A 52 -0.64 -5.32 2.64
N VAL A 53 -1.39 -4.88 1.64
CA VAL A 53 -2.85 -4.73 1.67
C VAL A 53 -3.48 -5.37 0.44
N PRO A 54 -4.67 -5.98 0.57
CA PRO A 54 -5.40 -6.51 -0.58
C PRO A 54 -5.84 -5.37 -1.52
N ALA A 55 -5.88 -5.64 -2.82
CA ALA A 55 -6.16 -4.62 -3.84
C ALA A 55 -7.55 -3.97 -3.69
N ARG A 56 -8.58 -4.78 -3.40
CA ARG A 56 -9.98 -4.32 -3.33
C ARG A 56 -10.22 -3.23 -2.30
N PRO A 57 -9.85 -3.36 -1.02
CA PRO A 57 -10.14 -2.33 -0.02
C PRO A 57 -9.16 -1.14 -0.03
N ILE A 58 -8.24 -1.00 -0.99
CA ILE A 58 -7.32 0.15 -1.06
C ILE A 58 -8.05 1.51 -0.93
N PRO A 59 -9.18 1.78 -1.59
CA PRO A 59 -9.90 3.03 -1.40
C PRO A 59 -10.35 3.26 0.04
N ALA A 60 -10.77 2.22 0.76
CA ALA A 60 -11.15 2.31 2.17
C ALA A 60 -9.92 2.52 3.07
N ILE A 61 -8.82 1.82 2.78
CA ILE A 61 -7.54 1.97 3.50
C ILE A 61 -6.99 3.39 3.37
N ILE A 62 -7.03 3.99 2.17
CA ILE A 62 -6.59 5.38 1.98
C ILE A 62 -7.48 6.35 2.77
N ARG A 63 -8.81 6.15 2.76
CA ARG A 63 -9.74 6.96 3.55
C ARG A 63 -9.42 6.89 5.03
N GLU A 64 -9.21 5.68 5.55
CA GLU A 64 -8.88 5.49 6.97
C GLU A 64 -7.52 6.11 7.34
N LEU A 65 -6.51 5.95 6.49
CA LEU A 65 -5.19 6.56 6.68
C LEU A 65 -5.28 8.10 6.76
N LEU A 66 -6.04 8.71 5.85
CA LEU A 66 -6.24 10.16 5.84
C LEU A 66 -7.12 10.63 7.00
N ALA A 67 -8.08 9.82 7.46
CA ALA A 67 -8.86 10.10 8.66
C ALA A 67 -7.97 10.08 9.91
N PHE A 68 -7.10 9.07 10.04
CA PHE A 68 -6.16 8.96 11.15
C PHE A 68 -5.20 10.16 11.18
N TYR A 69 -4.63 10.52 10.03
CA TYR A 69 -3.83 11.75 9.90
C TYR A 69 -4.60 12.99 10.37
N GLN A 70 -5.83 13.18 9.90
CA GLN A 70 -6.63 14.36 10.27
C GLN A 70 -6.92 14.45 11.77
N GLN A 71 -7.07 13.30 12.45
CA GLN A 71 -7.37 13.21 13.88
C GLN A 71 -6.13 13.42 14.77
N ASP A 72 -4.97 12.92 14.34
CA ASP A 72 -3.74 12.91 15.16
C ASP A 72 -2.75 14.03 14.80
N ARG A 73 -2.94 14.71 13.65
CA ARG A 73 -2.04 15.79 13.22
C ARG A 73 -2.08 16.97 14.19
N ARG A 74 -0.91 17.58 14.38
CA ARG A 74 -0.79 18.87 15.05
C ARG A 74 -1.29 20.00 14.13
N PRO A 75 -1.70 21.16 14.68
CA PRO A 75 -2.07 22.32 13.86
C PRO A 75 -0.96 22.67 12.85
N GLY A 76 -1.32 22.71 11.56
CA GLY A 76 -0.38 23.01 10.47
C GLY A 76 0.61 21.90 10.11
N GLU A 77 0.55 20.74 10.76
CA GLU A 77 1.41 19.60 10.41
C GLU A 77 1.02 19.04 9.04
N ALA A 78 2.04 18.77 8.20
CA ALA A 78 1.89 18.13 6.91
C ALA A 78 1.88 16.60 7.04
N PHE A 79 1.27 15.91 6.07
CA PHE A 79 1.13 14.44 6.09
C PHE A 79 2.48 13.72 6.24
N THR A 80 3.51 14.12 5.50
CA THR A 80 4.84 13.50 5.60
C THR A 80 5.52 13.71 6.95
N ALA A 81 5.30 14.85 7.59
CA ALA A 81 5.81 15.11 8.94
C ALA A 81 5.11 14.20 9.96
N TRP A 82 3.78 14.08 9.84
CA TRP A 82 2.99 13.19 10.67
C TRP A 82 3.39 11.71 10.50
N VAL A 83 3.55 11.24 9.26
CA VAL A 83 4.06 9.89 8.96
C VAL A 83 5.46 9.67 9.53
N GLY A 84 6.31 10.70 9.56
CA GLY A 84 7.66 10.62 10.13
C GLY A 84 7.67 10.47 11.65
N ARG A 85 6.67 11.01 12.35
CA ARG A 85 6.51 10.91 13.82
C ARG A 85 5.73 9.67 14.24
N THR A 86 4.83 9.18 13.40
CA THR A 86 3.89 8.10 13.75
C THR A 86 4.51 6.73 13.49
N PRO A 87 4.62 5.85 14.50
CA PRO A 87 5.17 4.51 14.31
C PRO A 87 4.36 3.68 13.32
N ASP A 88 5.05 2.92 12.44
CA ASP A 88 4.38 2.06 11.44
C ASP A 88 3.46 1.04 12.06
N LYS A 89 3.79 0.54 13.26
CA LYS A 89 2.95 -0.39 13.99
C LYS A 89 1.58 0.22 14.32
N ASP A 90 1.51 1.52 14.58
CA ASP A 90 0.27 2.20 14.97
C ASP A 90 -0.59 2.45 13.72
N ILE A 91 0.04 2.89 12.61
CA ILE A 91 -0.60 2.98 11.30
C ILE A 91 -1.12 1.60 10.87
N SER A 92 -0.27 0.57 10.93
CA SER A 92 -0.64 -0.79 10.52
C SER A 92 -1.76 -1.34 11.39
N ALA A 93 -1.73 -1.12 12.71
CA ALA A 93 -2.81 -1.53 13.59
C ALA A 93 -4.14 -0.84 13.25
N ARG A 94 -4.10 0.46 12.93
CA ARG A 94 -5.28 1.23 12.53
C ARG A 94 -5.89 0.75 11.22
N LEU A 95 -5.06 0.39 10.25
CA LEU A 95 -5.49 -0.05 8.92
C LEU A 95 -5.84 -1.54 8.84
N ARG A 96 -5.36 -2.35 9.79
CA ARG A 96 -5.55 -3.81 9.81
C ARG A 96 -7.00 -4.27 9.61
N PRO A 97 -8.02 -3.65 10.23
CA PRO A 97 -9.42 -4.07 10.03
C PRO A 97 -9.90 -4.00 8.57
N PHE A 98 -9.27 -3.17 7.74
CA PHE A 98 -9.58 -3.03 6.31
C PHE A 98 -8.72 -3.93 5.42
N ALA A 99 -7.61 -4.44 5.95
CA ALA A 99 -6.67 -5.28 5.23
C ALA A 99 -6.83 -6.78 5.55
N ASP A 100 -7.61 -7.11 6.57
CA ASP A 100 -7.90 -8.48 6.95
C ASP A 100 -8.91 -9.11 6.00
N VAL A 101 -8.61 -10.32 5.53
CA VAL A 101 -9.42 -11.05 4.56
C VAL A 101 -9.84 -12.37 5.22
N THR A 102 -10.72 -12.26 6.22
CA THR A 102 -11.21 -13.42 6.98
C THR A 102 -12.36 -14.14 6.29
N ASP A 103 -13.08 -13.46 5.41
CA ASP A 103 -14.19 -14.02 4.61
C ASP A 103 -14.02 -13.53 3.16
N ALA A 104 -13.07 -14.15 2.45
CA ALA A 104 -12.66 -13.71 1.12
C ALA A 104 -13.79 -13.97 0.11
N SER A 105 -14.54 -12.91 -0.24
CA SER A 105 -15.43 -12.97 -1.40
C SER A 105 -14.62 -13.18 -2.68
N GLU A 106 -15.26 -13.71 -3.73
CA GLU A 106 -14.62 -13.93 -5.05
C GLU A 106 -13.97 -12.65 -5.61
N GLU A 107 -14.49 -11.48 -5.25
CA GLU A 107 -13.98 -10.17 -5.66
C GLU A 107 -12.54 -9.89 -5.18
N PHE A 108 -12.12 -10.50 -4.06
CA PHE A 108 -10.74 -10.39 -3.57
C PHE A 108 -9.73 -11.07 -4.48
N PHE A 109 -10.18 -11.97 -5.35
CA PHE A 109 -9.33 -12.68 -6.29
C PHE A 109 -9.39 -12.09 -7.70
N VAL A 110 -10.05 -10.94 -7.90
CA VAL A 110 -10.11 -10.25 -9.19
C VAL A 110 -9.54 -8.84 -9.01
N ASP A 111 -8.51 -8.48 -9.78
CA ASP A 111 -7.90 -7.15 -9.69
C ASP A 111 -8.82 -6.07 -10.27
N TRP A 112 -8.54 -4.81 -9.93
CA TRP A 112 -9.26 -3.67 -10.46
C TRP A 112 -9.10 -3.58 -11.99
N GLY A 113 -10.22 -3.67 -12.71
CA GLY A 113 -10.26 -3.57 -14.17
C GLY A 113 -10.25 -4.92 -14.89
N ASP A 114 -10.06 -6.02 -14.16
CA ASP A 114 -10.09 -7.38 -14.70
C ASP A 114 -11.45 -8.04 -14.46
N THR A 115 -11.72 -9.10 -15.24
CA THR A 115 -12.88 -9.99 -15.08
C THR A 115 -12.48 -11.42 -14.73
N GLU A 116 -11.19 -11.75 -14.84
CA GLU A 116 -10.64 -13.08 -14.58
C GLU A 116 -10.04 -13.17 -13.18
N THR A 117 -9.96 -14.39 -12.64
CA THR A 117 -9.25 -14.66 -11.39
C THR A 117 -7.77 -14.35 -11.54
N TYR A 118 -7.24 -13.60 -10.58
CA TYR A 118 -5.87 -13.18 -10.49
C TYR A 118 -4.92 -14.38 -10.43
N SER A 119 -3.87 -14.27 -11.22
CA SER A 119 -2.73 -15.18 -11.19
C SER A 119 -1.49 -14.36 -11.49
N LEU A 120 -0.49 -14.47 -10.61
CA LEU A 120 0.76 -13.76 -10.78
C LEU A 120 1.53 -14.35 -11.97
N LYS A 121 1.48 -13.65 -13.10
CA LYS A 121 2.27 -13.96 -14.29
C LYS A 121 3.59 -13.18 -14.24
N LEU A 122 4.60 -13.75 -13.59
CA LEU A 122 5.95 -13.17 -13.59
C LEU A 122 6.56 -13.26 -14.99
N GLY A 123 6.83 -12.10 -15.62
CA GLY A 123 7.62 -12.04 -16.85
C GLY A 123 9.08 -12.40 -16.58
N ARG A 124 9.74 -13.07 -17.55
CA ARG A 124 11.19 -13.33 -17.50
C ARG A 124 11.95 -12.00 -17.51
N GLY A 125 12.30 -11.50 -16.33
CA GLY A 125 13.04 -10.24 -16.14
C GLY A 125 12.46 -9.28 -15.10
N GLU A 126 11.26 -9.53 -14.54
CA GLU A 126 10.64 -8.61 -13.58
C GLU A 126 11.02 -8.88 -12.11
N CYS A 127 11.75 -9.96 -11.84
CA CYS A 127 12.27 -10.36 -10.52
C CYS A 127 13.61 -11.10 -10.65
N ALA A 128 14.59 -10.51 -11.35
CA ALA A 128 15.94 -11.04 -11.40
C ALA A 128 16.98 -9.91 -11.33
N ALA A 129 17.29 -9.50 -10.11
CA ALA A 129 18.63 -9.09 -9.68
C ALA A 129 18.72 -9.34 -8.17
#